data_AF-A0A529UY10-F1
#
_entry.id   AF-A0A529UY10-F1
#
_cell.length_a   1.000
_cell.length_b   1.000
_cell.length_c   1.000
_cell.angle_alpha   90.00
_cell.angle_beta   90.00
_cell.angle_gamma   90.00
#
_symmetry.space_group_name_H-M   'P 1'
#
loop_
_entity.id
_entity.type
_entity.pdbx_description
1 polymer ?
#
loop_
_entity_poly.entity_id
_entity_poly.type
_entity_poly.pdbx_seq_one_letter_code
_entity_poly.pdbx_strand_id
1 'polypeptide(L)'
;MAETLDIWTIEQRRVQMKIPIDKLCAAAGITPRGYILAKGRDTPAAPSTIAKLTVALNRFRLSFGQEAGALGPHAAFKMCLWQAAGLVGADPRKVMASDPARKATMDPDWMKAAEARQLAFWIATQMLGFRGADVGRAAGVTKAAVSAAVREVEDARDADKDLDRILRQIEEVLS
;
A
#
# COMPACT_ATOMS: atom_id res chain seq x y z
N MET A 1 -16.83 9.99 5.65
CA MET A 1 -17.22 9.93 7.08
C MET A 1 -17.12 8.48 7.52
N ALA A 2 -16.35 8.17 8.57
CA ALA A 2 -16.19 6.79 9.04
C ALA A 2 -17.49 6.33 9.73
N GLU A 3 -18.09 5.26 9.22
CA GLU A 3 -19.26 4.60 9.81
C GLU A 3 -18.96 4.27 11.30
N THR A 4 -19.71 4.86 12.23
CA THR A 4 -19.53 4.63 13.66
C THR A 4 -20.29 3.36 14.03
N LEU A 5 -19.57 2.24 14.10
CA LEU A 5 -20.15 0.92 14.40
C LEU A 5 -20.39 0.80 15.91
N ASP A 6 -21.46 0.12 16.33
CA ASP A 6 -21.62 -0.25 17.73
C ASP A 6 -20.69 -1.41 18.14
N ILE A 7 -20.55 -1.64 19.44
CA ILE A 7 -19.68 -2.70 19.97
C ILE A 7 -20.13 -4.11 19.56
N TRP A 8 -21.43 -4.32 19.36
CA TRP A 8 -21.99 -5.61 18.94
C TRP A 8 -21.69 -5.93 17.47
N THR A 9 -21.73 -4.92 16.61
CA THR A 9 -21.39 -4.99 15.19
C THR A 9 -19.90 -5.27 15.02
N ILE A 10 -19.07 -4.65 15.86
CA ILE A 10 -17.63 -4.94 15.93
C ILE A 10 -17.39 -6.40 16.32
N GLU A 11 -18.09 -6.91 17.33
CA GLU A 11 -17.98 -8.31 17.77
C GLU A 11 -18.45 -9.30 16.68
N GLN A 12 -19.58 -9.04 16.02
CA GLN A 12 -20.06 -9.88 14.93
C GLN A 12 -19.05 -9.94 13.77
N ARG A 13 -18.51 -8.80 13.36
CA ARG A 13 -17.49 -8.72 12.31
C ARG A 13 -16.19 -9.41 12.74
N ARG A 14 -15.77 -9.29 14.01
CA ARG A 14 -14.61 -10.01 14.56
C ARG A 14 -14.79 -11.52 14.46
N VAL A 15 -15.95 -12.04 14.87
CA VAL A 15 -16.29 -13.48 14.83
C VAL A 15 -16.31 -13.98 13.38
N GLN A 16 -16.94 -13.24 12.46
CA GLN A 16 -16.95 -13.56 11.04
C GLN A 16 -15.53 -13.67 10.46
N MET A 17 -14.65 -12.76 10.86
CA MET A 17 -13.24 -12.75 10.46
C MET A 17 -12.36 -13.67 11.32
N LYS A 18 -12.92 -14.48 12.22
CA LYS A 18 -12.16 -15.40 13.09
C LYS A 18 -10.98 -14.73 13.83
N ILE A 19 -11.08 -13.45 14.16
CA ILE A 19 -10.00 -12.69 14.81
C ILE A 19 -10.05 -12.97 16.32
N PRO A 20 -8.95 -13.45 16.93
CA PRO A 20 -8.86 -13.61 18.39
C PRO A 20 -9.02 -12.27 19.13
N ILE A 21 -9.68 -12.27 20.30
CA ILE A 21 -9.98 -11.04 21.07
C ILE A 21 -8.70 -10.33 21.51
N ASP A 22 -7.71 -11.08 21.97
CA ASP A 22 -6.37 -10.62 22.34
C ASP A 22 -5.69 -9.87 21.18
N LYS A 23 -5.78 -10.40 19.96
CA LYS A 23 -5.22 -9.76 18.76
C LYS A 23 -5.93 -8.46 18.40
N LEU A 24 -7.26 -8.43 18.49
CA LEU A 24 -8.04 -7.21 18.25
C LEU A 24 -7.72 -6.12 19.30
N CYS A 25 -7.66 -6.52 20.58
CA CYS A 25 -7.36 -5.63 21.70
C CYS A 25 -5.94 -5.06 21.61
N ALA A 26 -4.94 -5.89 21.28
CA ALA A 26 -3.57 -5.46 21.06
C ALA A 26 -3.46 -4.44 19.91
N ALA A 27 -4.12 -4.70 18.78
CA ALA A 27 -4.11 -3.79 17.62
C ALA A 27 -4.86 -2.47 17.89
N ALA A 28 -5.85 -2.48 18.78
CA ALA A 28 -6.61 -1.30 19.19
C ALA A 28 -5.97 -0.54 20.37
N GLY A 29 -4.94 -1.11 21.01
CA GLY A 29 -4.32 -0.54 22.22
C GLY A 29 -5.27 -0.51 23.42
N ILE A 30 -6.11 -1.54 23.59
CA ILE A 30 -7.09 -1.67 24.67
C ILE A 30 -6.82 -2.97 25.43
N THR A 31 -7.10 -3.01 26.73
CA THR A 31 -6.98 -4.25 27.52
C THR A 31 -8.15 -5.21 27.24
N PRO A 32 -7.94 -6.54 27.24
CA PRO A 32 -9.02 -7.52 27.07
C PRO A 32 -10.15 -7.35 28.10
N ARG A 33 -9.80 -6.94 29.33
CA ARG A 33 -10.78 -6.61 30.38
C ARG A 33 -11.64 -5.40 29.99
N GLY A 34 -11.04 -4.36 29.41
CA GLY A 34 -11.77 -3.18 28.91
C GLY A 34 -12.72 -3.53 27.75
N TYR A 35 -12.33 -4.48 26.89
CA TYR A 35 -13.21 -4.98 25.83
C TYR A 35 -14.43 -5.75 26.37
N ILE A 36 -14.22 -6.62 27.37
CA ILE A 36 -15.31 -7.38 28.00
C ILE A 36 -16.29 -6.44 28.71
N LEU A 37 -15.78 -5.43 29.42
CA LEU A 37 -16.62 -4.41 30.08
C LEU A 37 -17.42 -3.59 29.06
N ALA A 38 -16.80 -3.18 27.96
CA ALA A 38 -17.45 -2.47 26.86
C ALA A 38 -18.56 -3.30 26.16
N LYS A 39 -18.47 -4.63 26.21
CA LYS A 39 -19.50 -5.56 25.72
C LYS A 39 -20.62 -5.79 26.74
N GLY A 40 -20.36 -5.57 28.02
CA GLY A 40 -21.35 -5.67 29.09
C GLY A 40 -22.45 -4.62 28.94
N ARG A 41 -23.68 -4.94 29.38
CA ARG A 41 -24.82 -4.01 29.30
C ARG A 41 -24.75 -2.84 30.29
N ASP A 42 -23.92 -2.95 31.32
CA ASP A 42 -23.94 -2.03 32.46
C ASP A 42 -23.11 -0.75 32.24
N THR A 43 -22.29 -0.67 31.20
CA THR A 43 -21.51 0.54 30.91
C THR A 43 -21.35 0.75 29.41
N PRO A 44 -21.89 1.84 28.82
CA PRO A 44 -21.71 2.12 27.41
C PRO A 44 -20.22 2.37 27.10
N ALA A 45 -19.73 1.71 26.05
CA ALA A 45 -18.35 1.87 25.61
C ALA A 45 -18.07 3.33 25.22
N ALA A 46 -16.95 3.88 25.69
CA ALA A 46 -16.56 5.23 25.31
C ALA A 46 -16.41 5.35 23.78
N PRO A 47 -16.82 6.47 23.15
CA PRO A 47 -16.72 6.67 21.71
C PRO A 47 -15.29 6.49 21.16
N SER A 48 -14.28 6.86 21.95
CA SER A 48 -12.86 6.67 21.61
C SER A 48 -12.44 5.20 21.57
N THR A 49 -13.00 4.36 22.44
CA THR A 49 -12.78 2.90 22.46
C THR A 49 -13.40 2.26 21.23
N ILE A 50 -14.62 2.67 20.89
CA ILE A 50 -15.32 2.21 19.68
C ILE A 50 -14.50 2.58 18.44
N ALA A 51 -14.06 3.83 18.31
CA ALA A 51 -13.25 4.27 17.17
C ALA A 51 -11.93 3.47 17.03
N LYS A 52 -11.22 3.23 18.12
CA LYS A 52 -9.99 2.41 18.12
C LYS A 52 -10.26 0.97 17.68
N LEU A 53 -11.34 0.36 18.17
CA LEU A 53 -11.74 -0.98 17.77
C LEU A 53 -12.19 -1.04 16.31
N THR A 54 -12.94 -0.05 15.82
CA THR A 54 -13.33 0.06 14.41
C THR A 54 -12.11 0.20 13.50
N VAL A 55 -11.12 1.02 13.86
CA VAL A 55 -9.86 1.17 13.10
C VAL A 55 -9.07 -0.14 13.10
N ALA A 56 -8.91 -0.78 14.26
CA ALA A 56 -8.22 -2.07 14.35
C ALA A 56 -8.93 -3.15 13.53
N LEU A 57 -10.26 -3.23 13.61
CA LEU A 57 -11.09 -4.13 12.84
C LEU A 57 -10.96 -3.87 11.33
N ASN A 58 -10.93 -2.60 10.91
CA ASN A 58 -10.70 -2.23 9.51
C ASN A 58 -9.30 -2.63 9.04
N ARG A 59 -8.26 -2.51 9.88
CA ARG A 59 -6.91 -3.02 9.56
C ARG A 59 -6.90 -4.53 9.40
N PHE A 60 -7.61 -5.25 10.27
CA PHE A 60 -7.76 -6.69 10.09
C PHE A 60 -8.62 -7.04 8.87
N ARG A 61 -9.66 -6.27 8.53
CA ARG A 61 -10.41 -6.44 7.28
C ARG A 61 -9.52 -6.24 6.05
N LEU A 62 -8.63 -5.26 6.13
CA LEU A 62 -7.54 -5.04 5.16
C LEU A 62 -6.45 -6.12 5.21
N SER A 63 -6.49 -7.05 6.16
CA SER A 63 -5.64 -8.26 6.22
C SER A 63 -6.42 -9.58 6.09
N PHE A 64 -7.76 -9.54 6.03
CA PHE A 64 -8.64 -10.70 6.00
C PHE A 64 -9.20 -10.91 4.59
N GLY A 65 -8.66 -11.91 3.89
CA GLY A 65 -8.99 -12.25 2.51
C GLY A 65 -7.77 -12.17 1.57
N GLN A 66 -7.85 -12.80 0.40
CA GLN A 66 -6.82 -12.70 -0.65
C GLN A 66 -6.64 -11.24 -1.15
N GLU A 67 -7.65 -10.38 -0.98
CA GLU A 67 -7.64 -8.95 -1.35
C GLU A 67 -6.91 -8.05 -0.35
N ALA A 68 -6.78 -8.53 0.88
CA ALA A 68 -6.17 -7.82 1.98
C ALA A 68 -4.63 -7.81 1.87
N GLY A 69 -4.07 -8.92 1.37
CA GLY A 69 -2.69 -8.97 0.89
C GLY A 69 -2.40 -8.01 -0.27
N ALA A 70 -3.40 -7.40 -0.91
CA ALA A 70 -3.23 -6.45 -2.01
C ALA A 70 -3.17 -4.98 -1.56
N LEU A 71 -3.68 -4.62 -0.37
CA LEU A 71 -3.69 -3.21 0.05
C LEU A 71 -2.31 -2.70 0.47
N GLY A 72 -1.52 -3.57 1.12
CA GLY A 72 -0.12 -3.29 1.47
C GLY A 72 0.72 -2.99 0.22
N PRO A 73 0.79 -3.92 -0.76
CA PRO A 73 1.46 -3.69 -2.03
C PRO A 73 0.89 -2.51 -2.82
N HIS A 74 -0.42 -2.28 -2.79
CA HIS A 74 -1.02 -1.14 -3.48
C HIS A 74 -0.58 0.20 -2.88
N ALA A 75 -0.70 0.36 -1.56
CA ALA A 75 -0.27 1.58 -0.87
C ALA A 75 1.25 1.78 -1.02
N ALA A 76 2.04 0.71 -0.84
CA ALA A 76 3.49 0.77 -1.01
C ALA A 76 3.88 1.14 -2.44
N PHE A 77 3.26 0.55 -3.46
CA PHE A 77 3.51 0.91 -4.85
C PHE A 77 3.16 2.38 -5.13
N LYS A 78 2.04 2.89 -4.61
CA LYS A 78 1.68 4.30 -4.76
C LYS A 78 2.72 5.23 -4.09
N MET A 79 3.29 4.84 -2.96
CA MET A 79 4.39 5.57 -2.32
C MET A 79 5.67 5.52 -3.16
N CYS A 80 6.05 4.36 -3.69
CA CYS A 80 7.17 4.23 -4.62
C CYS A 80 6.97 5.10 -5.86
N LEU A 81 5.76 5.15 -6.41
CA LEU A 81 5.43 5.94 -7.58
C LEU A 81 5.52 7.44 -7.32
N TRP A 82 5.09 7.89 -6.14
CA TRP A 82 5.27 9.27 -5.72
C TRP A 82 6.75 9.64 -5.60
N GLN A 83 7.54 8.80 -4.92
CA GLN A 83 8.97 9.03 -4.74
C GLN A 83 9.69 9.04 -6.10
N ALA A 84 9.41 8.07 -6.96
CA ALA A 84 9.97 7.97 -8.29
C ALA A 84 9.65 9.20 -9.13
N ALA A 85 8.41 9.71 -9.08
CA ALA A 85 8.03 10.95 -9.77
C ALA A 85 8.90 12.14 -9.34
N GLY A 86 9.18 12.27 -8.03
CA GLY A 86 10.08 13.31 -7.52
C GLY A 86 11.51 13.18 -8.05
N LEU A 87 12.04 11.95 -8.12
CA LEU A 87 13.40 11.68 -8.58
C LEU A 87 13.59 11.96 -10.08
N VAL A 88 12.58 11.68 -10.91
CA VAL A 88 12.63 11.94 -12.36
C VAL A 88 12.12 13.35 -12.74
N GLY A 89 11.82 14.20 -11.75
CA GLY A 89 11.33 15.57 -11.99
C GLY A 89 9.95 15.64 -12.67
N ALA A 90 9.08 14.65 -12.41
CA ALA A 90 7.69 14.64 -12.84
C ALA A 90 6.76 15.10 -11.72
N ASP A 91 5.61 15.70 -12.05
CA ASP A 91 4.59 16.04 -11.05
C ASP A 91 3.95 14.75 -10.50
N PRO A 92 4.11 14.44 -9.19
CA PRO A 92 3.57 13.23 -8.60
C PRO A 92 2.05 13.09 -8.79
N ARG A 93 1.30 14.20 -8.80
CA ARG A 93 -0.15 14.17 -8.99
C ARG A 93 -0.52 13.73 -10.40
N LYS A 94 0.20 14.24 -11.41
CA LYS A 94 0.01 13.83 -12.80
C LYS A 94 0.40 12.38 -13.02
N VAL A 95 1.52 11.94 -12.46
CA VAL A 95 1.97 10.54 -12.56
C VAL A 95 0.96 9.59 -11.93
N MET A 96 0.43 9.95 -10.75
CA MET A 96 -0.57 9.16 -10.03
C MET A 96 -1.91 9.04 -10.78
N ALA A 97 -2.28 10.05 -11.55
CA ALA A 97 -3.48 10.09 -12.39
C ALA A 97 -3.25 9.50 -13.81
N SER A 98 -1.99 9.22 -14.18
CA SER A 98 -1.64 8.69 -15.49
C SER A 98 -2.09 7.25 -15.64
N ASP A 99 -2.78 6.96 -16.74
CA ASP A 99 -3.21 5.60 -17.10
C ASP A 99 -2.15 4.89 -17.98
N PRO A 100 -1.54 3.79 -17.50
CA PRO A 100 -0.62 2.99 -18.29
C PRO A 100 -1.25 2.38 -19.56
N ALA A 101 -2.56 2.11 -19.55
CA ALA A 101 -3.25 1.47 -20.68
C ALA A 101 -3.42 2.41 -21.88
N ARG A 102 -3.38 3.73 -21.67
CA ARG A 102 -3.52 4.75 -22.72
C ARG A 102 -2.39 4.69 -23.76
N LYS A 103 -1.20 4.22 -23.38
CA LYS A 103 -0.01 4.08 -24.27
C LYS A 103 0.26 5.30 -25.14
N ALA A 104 0.12 6.51 -24.58
CA ALA A 104 0.31 7.76 -25.31
C ALA A 104 1.81 8.10 -25.42
N THR A 105 2.56 7.32 -26.20
CA THR A 105 4.03 7.47 -26.33
C THR A 105 4.47 8.79 -26.97
N MET A 106 3.56 9.50 -27.63
CA MET A 106 3.80 10.84 -28.19
C MET A 106 3.51 11.97 -27.19
N ASP A 107 2.96 11.66 -26.02
CA ASP A 107 2.64 12.63 -24.96
C ASP A 107 3.83 12.70 -23.96
N PRO A 108 4.54 13.84 -23.88
CA PRO A 108 5.69 13.98 -22.98
C PRO A 108 5.34 13.76 -21.50
N ASP A 109 4.14 14.17 -21.06
CA ASP A 109 3.69 13.97 -19.69
C ASP A 109 3.42 12.47 -19.43
N TRP A 110 2.91 11.76 -20.43
CA TRP A 110 2.73 10.30 -20.33
C TRP A 110 4.07 9.57 -20.29
N MET A 111 5.05 9.99 -21.10
CA MET A 111 6.40 9.41 -21.13
C MET A 111 7.12 9.61 -19.79
N LYS A 112 7.08 10.81 -19.21
CA LYS A 112 7.61 11.06 -17.86
C LYS A 112 6.92 10.20 -16.79
N ALA A 113 5.61 10.02 -16.90
CA ALA A 113 4.89 9.12 -16.00
C ALA A 113 5.24 7.64 -16.24
N ALA A 114 5.65 7.25 -17.44
CA ALA A 114 6.12 5.91 -17.75
C ALA A 114 7.50 5.63 -17.15
N GLU A 115 8.42 6.59 -17.26
CA GLU A 115 9.74 6.56 -16.62
C GLU A 115 9.61 6.45 -15.08
N ALA A 116 8.78 7.31 -14.47
CA ALA A 116 8.48 7.22 -13.04
C ALA A 116 7.89 5.85 -12.65
N ARG A 117 7.06 5.23 -13.51
CA ARG A 117 6.50 3.88 -13.26
C ARG A 117 7.57 2.80 -13.34
N GLN A 118 8.47 2.85 -14.33
CA GLN A 118 9.58 1.90 -14.45
C GLN A 118 10.46 1.93 -13.20
N LEU A 119 10.84 3.13 -12.75
CA LEU A 119 11.60 3.30 -11.51
C LEU A 119 10.81 2.81 -10.27
N ALA A 120 9.53 3.13 -10.17
CA ALA A 120 8.69 2.66 -9.07
C ALA A 120 8.56 1.13 -9.01
N PHE A 121 8.53 0.45 -10.16
CA PHE A 121 8.57 -1.01 -10.22
C PHE A 121 9.88 -1.54 -9.65
N TRP A 122 11.00 -0.96 -10.07
CA TRP A 122 12.33 -1.33 -9.57
C TRP A 122 12.43 -1.19 -8.05
N ILE A 123 12.02 -0.04 -7.50
CA ILE A 123 12.02 0.21 -6.04
C ILE A 123 11.15 -0.82 -5.32
N ALA A 124 9.91 -1.02 -5.77
CA ALA A 124 8.98 -1.92 -5.12
C ALA A 124 9.47 -3.38 -5.12
N THR A 125 10.11 -3.84 -6.19
CA THR A 125 10.57 -5.22 -6.30
C THR A 125 11.96 -5.46 -5.71
N GLN A 126 12.93 -4.61 -6.00
CA GLN A 126 14.34 -4.83 -5.62
C GLN A 126 14.62 -4.36 -4.19
N MET A 127 14.09 -3.20 -3.80
CA MET A 127 14.40 -2.60 -2.50
C MET A 127 13.42 -3.05 -1.42
N LEU A 128 12.12 -3.12 -1.75
CA LEU A 128 11.08 -3.44 -0.75
C LEU A 128 10.63 -4.90 -0.77
N GLY A 129 11.13 -5.71 -1.71
CA GLY A 129 10.87 -7.15 -1.76
C GLY A 129 9.44 -7.56 -2.14
N PHE A 130 8.65 -6.65 -2.74
CA PHE A 130 7.29 -7.01 -3.18
C PHE A 130 7.33 -7.95 -4.40
N ARG A 131 6.39 -8.88 -4.44
CA ARG A 131 6.25 -9.78 -5.59
C ARG A 131 5.76 -8.99 -6.80
N GLY A 132 6.40 -9.17 -7.96
CA GLY A 132 6.02 -8.48 -9.21
C GLY A 132 4.56 -8.70 -9.65
N ALA A 133 3.92 -9.81 -9.23
CA ALA A 133 2.50 -10.03 -9.48
C ALA A 133 1.59 -9.08 -8.67
N ASP A 134 1.97 -8.80 -7.42
CA ASP A 134 1.22 -7.89 -6.55
C ASP A 134 1.45 -6.43 -6.98
N VAL A 135 2.68 -6.09 -7.37
CA VAL A 135 3.02 -4.78 -7.97
C VAL A 135 2.26 -4.56 -9.28
N GLY A 136 2.21 -5.57 -10.16
CA GLY A 136 1.46 -5.48 -11.42
C GLY A 136 -0.02 -5.22 -11.17
N ARG A 137 -0.63 -5.96 -10.24
CA ARG A 137 -2.02 -5.74 -9.81
C ARG A 137 -2.22 -4.32 -9.26
N ALA A 138 -1.30 -3.85 -8.42
CA ALA A 138 -1.36 -2.50 -7.86
C ALA A 138 -1.28 -1.39 -8.91
N ALA A 139 -0.52 -1.63 -9.97
CA ALA A 139 -0.29 -0.68 -11.06
C ALA A 139 -1.27 -0.81 -12.23
N GLY A 140 -2.15 -1.81 -12.22
CA GLY A 140 -3.06 -2.08 -13.34
C GLY A 140 -2.36 -2.65 -14.58
N VAL A 141 -1.23 -3.35 -14.41
CA VAL A 141 -0.45 -3.95 -15.50
C VAL A 141 -0.15 -5.43 -15.23
N THR A 142 0.37 -6.14 -16.23
CA THR A 142 0.73 -7.56 -16.07
C THR A 142 2.05 -7.71 -15.30
N LYS A 143 2.23 -8.85 -14.61
CA LYS A 143 3.53 -9.23 -14.01
C LYS A 143 4.67 -9.17 -15.04
N ALA A 144 4.40 -9.58 -16.27
CA ALA A 144 5.38 -9.57 -17.36
C ALA A 144 5.83 -8.14 -17.71
N ALA A 145 4.90 -7.17 -17.71
CA ALA A 145 5.24 -5.77 -17.92
C ALA A 145 6.13 -5.22 -16.80
N VAL A 146 5.85 -5.56 -15.54
CA VAL A 146 6.72 -5.21 -14.40
C VAL A 146 8.10 -5.82 -14.59
N SER A 147 8.17 -7.12 -14.88
CA SER A 147 9.44 -7.82 -15.10
C SER A 147 10.28 -7.23 -16.23
N ALA A 148 9.63 -6.82 -17.32
CA ALA A 148 10.30 -6.20 -18.47
C ALA A 148 10.84 -4.82 -18.10
N ALA A 149 10.03 -3.99 -17.45
CA ALA A 149 10.42 -2.66 -17.00
C ALA A 149 11.58 -2.67 -16.00
N VAL A 150 11.57 -3.60 -15.04
CA VAL A 150 12.67 -3.75 -14.07
C VAL A 150 13.96 -4.13 -14.79
N ARG A 151 13.90 -5.06 -15.74
CA ARG A 151 15.07 -5.43 -16.55
C ARG A 151 15.60 -4.25 -17.35
N GLU A 152 14.72 -3.46 -17.95
CA GLU A 152 15.10 -2.26 -18.71
C GLU A 152 15.84 -1.24 -17.84
N VAL A 153 15.41 -1.05 -16.59
CA VAL A 153 16.12 -0.19 -15.63
C VAL A 153 17.51 -0.74 -15.29
N GLU A 154 17.62 -2.04 -15.02
CA GLU A 154 18.91 -2.68 -14.72
C GLU A 154 19.87 -2.65 -15.92
N ASP A 155 19.38 -2.96 -17.11
CA ASP A 155 20.17 -2.94 -18.34
C ASP A 155 20.65 -1.50 -18.66
N ALA A 156 19.83 -0.48 -18.35
CA ALA A 156 20.17 0.92 -18.54
C ALA A 156 21.15 1.47 -17.49
N ARG A 157 21.23 0.86 -16.30
CA ARG A 157 22.07 1.33 -15.18
C ARG A 157 23.53 1.54 -15.58
N ASP A 158 24.10 0.62 -16.36
CA ASP A 158 25.51 0.70 -16.75
C ASP A 158 25.79 1.80 -17.79
N ALA A 159 24.79 2.16 -18.59
CA ALA A 159 24.92 3.13 -19.67
C ALA A 159 24.50 4.55 -19.27
N ASP A 160 23.52 4.68 -18.38
CA ASP A 160 22.95 5.95 -17.92
C ASP A 160 23.48 6.33 -16.54
N LYS A 161 24.41 7.31 -16.53
CA LYS A 161 25.05 7.80 -15.31
C LYS A 161 24.10 8.56 -14.38
N ASP A 162 23.07 9.19 -14.91
CA ASP A 162 22.10 9.92 -14.10
C ASP A 162 21.12 8.93 -13.46
N LEU A 163 20.69 7.90 -14.20
CA LEU A 163 19.94 6.79 -13.65
C LEU A 163 20.72 6.05 -12.55
N ASP A 164 22.00 5.70 -12.78
CA ASP A 164 22.82 5.03 -11.75
C ASP A 164 22.95 5.90 -10.48
N ARG A 165 23.08 7.23 -10.63
CA ARG A 165 23.08 8.14 -9.48
C ARG A 165 21.76 8.09 -8.71
N ILE A 166 20.63 8.10 -9.41
CA ILE A 166 19.29 8.01 -8.80
C ILE A 166 19.14 6.67 -8.06
N LEU A 167 19.53 5.55 -8.70
CA LEU A 167 19.44 4.22 -8.10
C LEU A 167 20.29 4.12 -6.83
N ARG A 168 21.53 4.60 -6.85
CA ARG A 168 22.40 4.66 -5.66
C ARG A 168 21.79 5.49 -4.53
N GLN A 169 21.21 6.65 -4.86
CA GLN A 169 20.53 7.47 -3.86
C GLN A 169 19.35 6.73 -3.21
N ILE A 170 18.60 5.95 -3.99
CA ILE A 170 17.52 5.12 -3.43
C ILE A 170 18.08 4.00 -2.56
N GLU A 171 19.16 3.33 -3.01
CA GLU A 171 19.85 2.29 -2.25
C GLU A 171 20.28 2.81 -0.88
N GLU A 172 20.94 3.97 -0.82
CA GLU A 172 21.40 4.61 0.42
C GLU A 172 20.26 4.93 1.40
N VAL A 173 19.06 5.25 0.91
CA VAL A 173 17.92 5.61 1.77
C VAL A 173 17.21 4.38 2.33
N LEU A 174 17.27 3.24 1.64
CA LEU A 174 16.49 2.04 1.95
C LEU A 174 17.33 0.86 2.50
N SER A 175 18.67 0.96 2.49
CA SER A 175 19.61 0.02 3.11
C SER A 175 19.88 0.34 4.59
#